data_AF-A0A7K2S3X9-F1
#
_entry.id   AF-A0A7K2S3X9-F1
#
_cell.length_a   1.000
_cell.length_b   1.000
_cell.length_c   1.000
_cell.angle_alpha   90.00
_cell.angle_beta   90.00
_cell.angle_gamma   90.00
#
_symmetry.space_group_name_H-M   'P 1'
#
loop_
_entity.id
_entity.type
_entity.pdbx_description
1 polymer ?
#
loop_
_entity_poly.entity_id
_entity_poly.type
_entity_poly.pdbx_seq_one_letter_code
_entity_poly.pdbx_strand_id
1 'polypeptide(L)' 'MEVKIGVQHTPREIVLESGLSAEDVESAVAAALGGKAELLSLTDDKGRKVLVPADRIAYVEIGEPTTRRVGFGTL' A
#
# COMPACT_ATOMS: atom_id res chain seq x y z
N MET A 1 -4.35 6.69 2.65
CA MET A 1 -4.17 5.35 3.23
C MET A 1 -2.68 5.01 3.24
N GLU A 2 -2.08 4.67 4.38
CA GLU A 2 -0.69 4.19 4.37
C GLU A 2 -0.65 2.71 3.98
N VAL A 3 0.24 2.34 3.05
CA VAL A 3 0.47 0.94 2.65
C VAL A 3 1.96 0.65 2.79
N LYS A 4 2.30 -0.41 3.52
CA LYS A 4 3.67 -0.92 3.64
C LYS A 4 3.79 -2.27 2.96
N ILE A 5 4.85 -2.43 2.18
CA ILE A 5 5.14 -3.67 1.46
C ILE A 5 6.52 -4.16 1.90
N GLY A 6 6.53 -5.34 2.50
CA GLY A 6 7.76 -6.10 2.72
C GLY A 6 8.09 -6.90 1.47
N VAL A 7 9.34 -6.83 1.02
CA VAL A 7 9.82 -7.58 -0.15
C VAL A 7 10.83 -8.63 0.32
N GLN A 8 10.72 -9.85 -0.21
CA GLN A 8 11.63 -10.94 0.10
C GLN A 8 13.06 -10.60 -0.33
N HIS A 9 14.05 -11.13 0.41
CA HIS A 9 15.48 -10.95 0.13
C HIS A 9 15.98 -9.50 0.15
N THR A 10 15.21 -8.57 0.71
CA THR A 10 15.66 -7.20 0.98
C THR A 10 15.30 -6.80 2.42
N PRO A 11 16.19 -6.08 3.13
CA PRO A 11 15.88 -5.55 4.45
C PRO A 11 15.03 -4.27 4.39
N ARG A 12 14.65 -3.81 3.19
CA ARG A 12 13.92 -2.55 3.00
C ARG A 12 12.45 -2.81 2.77
N GLU A 13 11.63 -2.01 3.44
CA GLU A 13 10.20 -1.89 3.18
C GLU A 13 9.93 -0.76 2.17
N ILE A 14 8.85 -0.90 1.40
CA ILE A 14 8.31 0.17 0.58
C ILE A 14 7.09 0.73 1.29
N VAL A 15 7.14 2.01 1.65
CA VAL A 15 6.02 2.73 2.28
C VAL A 15 5.48 3.76 1.29
N LEU A 16 4.16 3.72 1.06
CA LEU A 16 3.48 4.67 0.20
C LEU A 16 2.13 5.08 0.80
N GLU A 17 1.75 6.34 0.61
CA GLU A 17 0.42 6.84 0.93
C GLU A 17 -0.44 6.80 -0.34
N SER A 18 -1.42 5.90 -0.38
CA SER A 18 -2.37 5.79 -1.48
C SER A 18 -3.71 6.43 -1.15
N GLY A 19 -4.33 7.05 -2.15
CA GLY A 19 -5.68 7.59 -2.07
C GLY A 19 -6.77 6.53 -2.29
N LEU A 20 -6.38 5.28 -2.48
CA LEU A 20 -7.28 4.14 -2.58
C LEU A 20 -7.92 3.80 -1.22
N SER A 21 -9.11 3.20 -1.28
CA SER A 21 -9.76 2.60 -0.10
C SER A 21 -9.02 1.35 0.38
N ALA A 22 -9.31 0.88 1.59
CA ALA A 22 -8.71 -0.35 2.11
C ALA A 22 -9.13 -1.55 1.26
N GLU A 23 -10.42 -1.61 0.88
CA GLU A 23 -10.97 -2.69 0.08
C GLU A 23 -10.35 -2.76 -1.33
N ASP A 24 -10.07 -1.60 -1.94
CA ASP A 24 -9.42 -1.54 -3.26
C ASP A 24 -7.98 -2.05 -3.19
N VAL A 25 -7.23 -1.66 -2.16
CA VAL A 25 -5.84 -2.12 -1.97
C VAL A 25 -5.83 -3.63 -1.70
N GLU A 26 -6.70 -4.12 -0.83
CA GLU A 26 -6.83 -5.55 -0.55
C GLU A 26 -7.14 -6.35 -1.81
N SER A 27 -8.09 -5.87 -2.62
CA SER A 27 -8.46 -6.50 -3.89
C SER A 27 -7.30 -6.52 -4.89
N ALA A 28 -6.53 -5.44 -4.99
CA ALA A 28 -5.36 -5.37 -5.86
C ALA A 28 -4.25 -6.34 -5.41
N VAL A 29 -4.02 -6.45 -4.10
CA VAL A 29 -3.06 -7.40 -3.53
C VAL A 29 -3.52 -8.84 -3.76
N ALA A 30 -4.80 -9.14 -3.51
CA ALA A 30 -5.37 -10.47 -3.73
C ALA A 30 -5.32 -10.88 -5.21
N ALA A 31 -5.52 -9.94 -6.14
CA ALA A 31 -5.37 -10.20 -7.57
C ALA A 31 -3.92 -10.53 -7.96
N ALA A 32 -2.94 -9.80 -7.42
CA ALA A 32 -1.52 -10.06 -7.65
C ALA A 32 -1.10 -11.41 -7.08
N LEU A 33 -1.41 -11.68 -5.81
CA LEU A 33 -1.04 -12.94 -5.15
C LEU A 33 -1.82 -14.16 -5.67
N GLY A 34 -3.05 -13.94 -6.15
CA GLY A 34 -3.88 -14.98 -6.77
C GLY A 34 -3.45 -15.37 -8.20
N GLY A 35 -2.31 -14.86 -8.68
CA GLY A 35 -1.76 -15.19 -10.00
C GLY A 35 -2.48 -14.53 -11.18
N LYS A 36 -3.38 -13.58 -10.92
CA LYS A 36 -4.04 -12.80 -11.99
C LYS A 36 -3.16 -11.68 -12.52
N ALA A 37 -2.14 -11.28 -11.76
CA ALA A 37 -1.15 -10.29 -12.17
C ALA A 37 0.24 -10.65 -11.62
N GLU A 38 1.27 -10.55 -12.46
CA GLU A 38 2.66 -10.79 -12.07
C GLU A 38 3.24 -9.64 -11.22
N LEU A 39 2.63 -8.46 -11.30
CA LEU A 39 3.05 -7.24 -10.61
C LEU A 39 1.90 -6.65 -9.80
N LEU A 40 2.15 -6.37 -8.52
CA LEU A 40 1.35 -5.46 -7.72
C LEU A 40 1.72 -4.02 -8.12
N SER A 41 0.74 -3.28 -8.65
CA SER A 41 0.89 -1.89 -9.04
C SER A 41 0.06 -1.00 -8.12
N LEU A 42 0.71 -0.16 -7.34
CA LEU A 42 0.05 0.85 -6.50
C LEU A 42 0.47 2.25 -6.93
N THR A 43 -0.47 3.18 -6.92
CA THR A 43 -0.22 4.60 -7.16
C THR A 43 -0.41 5.34 -5.86
N ASP A 44 0.55 6.18 -5.51
CA ASP A 44 0.47 7.05 -4.35
C ASP A 44 -0.23 8.38 -4.66
N ASP A 45 -0.53 9.16 -3.64
CA ASP A 45 -1.23 10.46 -3.76
C ASP A 45 -0.45 11.52 -4.53
N LYS A 46 0.86 11.31 -4.71
CA LYS A 46 1.76 12.20 -5.46
C LYS A 46 1.89 11.78 -6.92
N GLY A 47 1.14 10.76 -7.35
CA GLY A 47 1.19 10.20 -8.71
C GLY A 47 2.41 9.32 -8.98
N ARG A 48 3.22 8.98 -7.96
CA ARG A 48 4.31 8.02 -8.10
C ARG A 48 3.70 6.62 -8.12
N LYS A 49 4.07 5.87 -9.15
CA LYS A 49 3.65 4.48 -9.35
C LYS A 49 4.73 3.54 -8.82
N VAL A 50 4.32 2.62 -7.95
CA VAL A 50 5.16 1.58 -7.36
C VAL A 50 4.75 0.25 -7.95
N LEU A 51 5.72 -0.49 -8.48
CA LEU A 51 5.53 -1.80 -9.08
C LEU A 51 6.36 -2.81 -8.30
N VAL A 52 5.71 -3.84 -7.77
CA VAL A 52 6.36 -4.89 -6.98
C VAL A 52 5.98 -6.25 -7.57
N PRO A 53 6.95 -7.12 -7.90
CA PRO A 53 6.66 -8.50 -8.30
C PRO A 53 5.89 -9.26 -7.23
N ALA A 54 4.77 -9.88 -7.62
CA ALA A 54 3.86 -10.56 -6.70
C ALA A 54 4.54 -11.73 -5.97
N ASP A 55 5.43 -12.43 -6.68
CA ASP A 55 6.23 -13.56 -6.17
C ASP A 55 7.26 -13.16 -5.11
N ARG A 56 7.61 -11.87 -5.03
CA ARG A 56 8.58 -11.33 -4.06
C ARG A 56 7.94 -10.62 -2.89
N ILE A 57 6.61 -10.57 -2.79
CA ILE A 57 5.94 -9.94 -1.66
C ILE A 57 6.08 -10.86 -0.44
N ALA A 58 6.67 -10.34 0.64
CA ALA A 58 6.74 -11.04 1.92
C ALA A 58 5.48 -10.81 2.75
N TYR A 59 5.02 -9.56 2.80
CA TYR A 59 3.77 -9.15 3.43
C TYR A 59 3.32 -7.79 2.90
N VAL A 60 2.04 -7.48 3.09
CA VAL A 60 1.47 -6.16 2.87
C VAL A 60 0.70 -5.76 4.12
N GLU A 61 1.02 -4.59 4.66
CA GLU A 61 0.28 -3.95 5.74
C GLU A 61 -0.53 -2.79 5.15
N ILE A 62 -1.84 -2.84 5.36
CA ILE A 62 -2.76 -1.76 5.01
C ILE A 62 -3.04 -1.01 6.31
N GLY A 63 -2.48 0.19 6.44
CA GLY A 63 -2.68 1.04 7.60
C GLY A 63 -4.13 1.50 7.70
N GLU A 64 -4.53 1.99 8.87
CA GLU A 64 -5.85 2.56 9.05
C GLU A 64 -5.99 3.88 8.26
N PRO A 65 -7.22 4.25 7.84
CA PRO A 65 -7.46 5.57 7.28
C PRO A 65 -7.00 6.63 8.28
N THR A 66 -5.97 7.39 7.92
CA THR A 66 -5.49 8.52 8.72
C THR A 66 -6.58 9.60 8.74
N THR A 67 -7.50 9.48 9.69
CA THR A 67 -8.46 10.54 9.99
C THR A 67 -7.65 11.62 10.69
N ARG A 68 -7.11 12.59 9.92
CA ARG A 68 -6.42 13.74 10.53
C ARG A 68 -7.42 14.46 11.42
N ARG A 69 -7.36 14.18 12.72
CA ARG A 69 -8.17 14.85 13.73
C ARG A 69 -7.63 16.28 13.82
N VAL A 70 -8.27 17.21 13.12
CA VAL A 70 -7.96 18.64 13.27
C VAL A 70 -8.27 19.03 14.71
N GLY A 71 -7.22 19.18 15.51
CA GLY A 71 -7.33 19.69 16.87
C GLY A 71 -7.58 21.20 16.78
N PHE A 72 -8.82 21.62 16.98
CA PHE A 72 -9.11 23.02 17.30
C PHE A 72 -8.57 23.29 18.71
N GLY A 73 -7.28 23.64 18.80
CA GLY A 73 -6.70 24.21 20.01
C GLY A 73 -7.33 25.59 20.23
N THR A 74 -8.18 25.68 21.23
CA THR A 74 -8.69 26.93 21.79
C THR A 74 -7.50 27.75 22.30
N LEU A 75 -7.38 28.99 21.80
CA LEU A 75 -6.56 30.05 22.41
C LEU A 75 -7.08 30.42 23.80
#